data_AF-A0A165VQ15-F1
#
_entry.id   AF-A0A165VQ15-F1
#
_cell.length_a   1.000
_cell.length_b   1.000
_cell.length_c   1.000
_cell.angle_alpha   90.00
_cell.angle_beta   90.00
_cell.angle_gamma   90.00
#
_symmetry.space_group_name_H-M   'P 1'
#
loop_
_entity.id
_entity.type
_entity.pdbx_description
1 polymer ?
#
loop_
_entity_poly.entity_id
_entity_poly.type
_entity_poly.pdbx_seq_one_letter_code
_entity_poly.pdbx_strand_id
1 'polypeptide(L)'
;MVQAEFVSPNLDTLRAFPLLCNPLYDIVRAESSKWIESFGHYLENPQKRDFLRSANFELLGSYTYPTADYEALRAICDWFNAIFVLDEITDDQSGDDAAKTMQAHVDGLAGNPGDGSTVYKIFEDLGKRLRVRFGPKAFHRFLASSEGYAKEVAREAQLRGEDKVLPFHDYVPFRRQISGVQICLDLIEYAFNFDLPDEITDQTRFKEINNITTDFVAWTNDIYSYPMEHRKGGGNANIVTVLSNEKQIETIAAGETARSLLEARLSDFLRIKAELLRQSYNMEDRMVREQLRQYIFGMECWYSGIIGWSSQSERY
;
A
#
# COMPACT_ATOMS: atom_id res chain seq x y z
N MET A 1 -2.67 37.16 4.77
CA MET A 1 -2.52 36.15 5.84
C MET A 1 -1.47 35.18 5.37
N VAL A 2 -0.38 35.01 6.13
CA VAL A 2 0.61 33.97 5.83
C VAL A 2 -0.07 32.66 6.22
N GLN A 3 -0.33 31.79 5.25
CA GLN A 3 -0.82 30.43 5.52
C GLN A 3 0.24 29.75 6.41
N ALA A 4 -0.16 29.27 7.58
CA ALA A 4 0.76 28.55 8.45
C ALA A 4 1.27 27.32 7.68
N GLU A 5 2.58 27.12 7.66
CA GLU A 5 3.19 25.94 7.05
C GLU A 5 2.70 24.69 7.80
N PHE A 6 2.19 23.69 7.07
CA PHE A 6 1.71 22.47 7.69
C PHE A 6 2.86 21.77 8.43
N VAL A 7 2.64 21.51 9.71
CA VAL A 7 3.56 20.72 10.54
C VAL A 7 2.93 19.35 10.71
N SER A 8 3.60 18.31 10.22
CA SER A 8 3.11 16.93 10.38
C SER A 8 3.01 16.58 11.86
N PRO A 9 1.89 16.01 12.32
CA PRO A 9 1.82 15.44 13.66
C PRO A 9 2.90 14.37 13.84
N ASN A 10 3.38 14.22 15.08
CA ASN A 10 4.30 13.15 15.42
C ASN A 10 3.55 11.80 15.45
N LEU A 11 3.86 10.92 14.49
CA LEU A 11 3.27 9.58 14.40
C LEU A 11 4.13 8.49 15.06
N ASP A 12 5.36 8.78 15.50
CA ASP A 12 6.22 7.77 16.15
C ASP A 12 5.60 7.20 17.44
N THR A 13 4.76 7.98 18.12
CA THR A 13 4.02 7.54 19.32
C THR A 13 2.94 6.49 19.00
N LEU A 14 2.57 6.33 17.73
CA LEU A 14 1.60 5.31 17.27
C LEU A 14 2.28 4.00 16.86
N ARG A 15 3.61 3.91 16.91
CA ARG A 15 4.36 2.67 16.66
C ARG A 15 4.18 1.70 17.83
N ALA A 16 3.09 0.94 17.80
CA ALA A 16 2.72 0.01 18.85
C ALA A 16 3.49 -1.33 18.82
N PHE A 17 4.17 -1.64 17.72
CA PHE A 17 4.93 -2.87 17.55
C PHE A 17 6.42 -2.57 17.28
N PRO A 18 7.33 -3.53 17.46
CA PRO A 18 8.74 -3.33 17.12
C PRO A 18 8.92 -3.06 15.62
N LEU A 19 9.76 -2.08 15.29
CA LEU A 19 10.25 -1.93 13.92
C LEU A 19 11.31 -2.99 13.65
N LEU A 20 11.01 -3.90 12.74
CA LEU A 20 11.94 -4.94 12.28
C LEU A 20 12.43 -4.56 10.88
N CYS A 21 13.57 -5.13 10.47
CA CYS A 21 14.10 -4.98 9.12
C CYS A 21 14.61 -6.33 8.63
N ASN A 22 14.29 -6.70 7.40
CA ASN A 22 14.78 -7.93 6.80
C ASN A 22 16.32 -7.88 6.65
N PRO A 23 17.06 -8.89 7.13
CA PRO A 23 18.52 -8.92 7.03
C PRO A 23 19.05 -9.00 5.59
N LEU A 24 18.20 -9.31 4.61
CA LEU A 24 18.55 -9.37 3.19
C LEU A 24 18.36 -8.04 2.47
N TYR A 25 17.96 -6.97 3.17
CA TYR A 25 17.65 -5.66 2.60
C TYR A 25 18.74 -5.14 1.64
N ASP A 26 20.01 -5.11 2.05
CA ASP A 26 21.07 -4.54 1.21
C ASP A 26 21.26 -5.30 -0.10
N ILE A 27 21.13 -6.64 -0.06
CA ILE A 27 21.26 -7.51 -1.24
C ILE A 27 20.07 -7.28 -2.17
N VAL A 28 18.86 -7.42 -1.63
CA VAL A 28 17.63 -7.32 -2.43
C VAL A 28 17.42 -5.91 -2.95
N ARG A 29 17.76 -4.87 -2.20
CA ARG A 29 17.70 -3.48 -2.68
C ARG A 29 18.50 -3.30 -3.95
N ALA A 30 19.79 -3.69 -3.94
CA ALA A 30 20.67 -3.53 -5.09
C ALA A 30 20.11 -4.24 -6.34
N GLU A 31 19.57 -5.44 -6.17
CA GLU A 31 18.93 -6.19 -7.24
C GLU A 31 17.62 -5.53 -7.72
N SER A 32 16.85 -4.89 -6.82
CA SER A 32 15.51 -4.32 -7.09
C SER A 32 15.62 -3.06 -7.89
N SER A 33 16.50 -2.18 -7.44
CA SER A 33 16.83 -0.97 -8.17
C SER A 33 17.37 -1.30 -9.56
N LYS A 34 18.23 -2.32 -9.69
CA LYS A 34 18.74 -2.75 -11.01
C LYS A 34 17.65 -3.32 -11.91
N TRP A 35 16.72 -4.11 -11.34
CA TRP A 35 15.62 -4.70 -12.09
C TRP A 35 14.69 -3.62 -12.66
N ILE A 36 14.22 -2.67 -11.83
CA ILE A 36 13.31 -1.63 -12.31
C ILE A 36 14.00 -0.72 -13.35
N GLU A 37 15.30 -0.43 -13.16
CA GLU A 37 16.15 0.32 -14.11
C GLU A 37 16.27 -0.33 -15.49
N SER A 38 16.08 -1.65 -15.58
CA SER A 38 16.17 -2.36 -16.87
C SER A 38 14.99 -2.09 -17.82
N PHE A 39 13.87 -1.56 -17.32
CA PHE A 39 12.68 -1.27 -18.13
C PHE A 39 12.72 0.10 -18.85
N GLY A 40 13.83 0.83 -18.74
CA GLY A 40 14.27 1.87 -19.68
C GLY A 40 13.51 3.19 -19.65
N HIS A 41 12.26 3.24 -20.08
CA HIS A 41 11.66 4.49 -20.54
C HIS A 41 11.28 5.49 -19.45
N TYR A 42 10.81 5.04 -18.27
CA TYR A 42 10.45 5.95 -17.19
C TYR A 42 11.69 6.52 -16.45
N LEU A 43 12.78 5.76 -16.44
CA LEU A 43 14.01 6.04 -15.71
C LEU A 43 15.09 6.75 -16.53
N GLU A 44 14.79 7.04 -17.80
CA GLU A 44 15.59 7.91 -18.66
C GLU A 44 15.61 9.36 -18.15
N ASN A 45 14.56 9.81 -17.45
CA ASN A 45 14.56 11.09 -16.76
C ASN A 45 15.40 10.98 -15.46
N PRO A 46 16.54 11.68 -15.35
CA PRO A 46 17.40 11.59 -14.17
C PRO A 46 16.70 12.00 -12.88
N GLN A 47 15.81 13.00 -12.92
CA GLN A 47 15.08 13.48 -11.74
C GLN A 47 14.11 12.43 -11.22
N LYS A 48 13.35 11.77 -12.11
CA LYS A 48 12.43 10.68 -11.74
C LYS A 48 13.19 9.48 -11.19
N ARG A 49 14.33 9.14 -11.78
CA ARG A 49 15.20 8.07 -11.27
C ARG A 49 15.78 8.40 -9.89
N ASP A 50 16.29 9.61 -9.70
CA ASP A 50 16.89 10.03 -8.44
C ASP A 50 15.82 10.07 -7.33
N PHE A 51 14.60 10.50 -7.64
CA PHE A 51 13.44 10.44 -6.73
C PHE A 51 13.08 9.00 -6.31
N LEU A 52 12.99 8.06 -7.27
CA LEU A 52 12.68 6.67 -6.94
C LEU A 52 13.78 6.06 -6.05
N ARG A 53 15.05 6.42 -6.28
CA ARG A 53 16.18 5.98 -5.44
C ARG A 53 16.15 6.60 -4.04
N SER A 54 15.80 7.87 -3.92
CA SER A 54 15.74 8.58 -2.63
C SER A 54 14.54 8.13 -1.78
N ALA A 55 13.44 7.73 -2.43
CA ALA A 55 12.26 7.20 -1.76
C ALA A 55 12.51 5.83 -1.09
N ASN A 56 13.47 5.05 -1.60
CA ASN A 56 13.96 3.80 -1.00
C ASN A 56 12.83 2.81 -0.67
N PHE A 57 12.01 2.48 -1.67
CA PHE A 57 10.83 1.65 -1.48
C PHE A 57 11.16 0.20 -1.09
N GLU A 58 12.38 -0.26 -1.36
CA GLU A 58 12.85 -1.57 -0.89
C GLU A 58 12.98 -1.62 0.64
N LEU A 59 13.25 -0.47 1.29
CA LEU A 59 13.25 -0.35 2.74
C LEU A 59 11.85 -0.52 3.31
N LEU A 60 10.81 0.02 2.65
CA LEU A 60 9.42 -0.22 3.02
C LEU A 60 9.13 -1.72 3.01
N GLY A 61 9.44 -2.41 1.90
CA GLY A 61 9.25 -3.87 1.82
C GLY A 61 10.05 -4.65 2.86
N SER A 62 11.24 -4.18 3.21
CA SER A 62 12.08 -4.83 4.23
C SER A 62 11.57 -4.61 5.65
N TYR A 63 10.86 -3.50 5.91
CA TYR A 63 10.21 -3.25 7.19
C TYR A 63 8.87 -3.96 7.33
N THR A 64 8.10 -4.08 6.24
CA THR A 64 6.76 -4.66 6.27
C THR A 64 6.76 -6.18 6.10
N TYR A 65 7.82 -6.76 5.53
CA TYR A 65 8.03 -8.22 5.41
C TYR A 65 9.40 -8.65 5.96
N PRO A 66 9.66 -8.42 7.26
CA PRO A 66 10.99 -8.56 7.86
C PRO A 66 11.50 -10.00 7.96
N THR A 67 10.61 -10.99 7.76
CA THR A 67 10.92 -12.42 7.87
C THR A 67 10.76 -13.18 6.56
N ALA A 68 10.43 -12.47 5.48
CA ALA A 68 10.37 -13.06 4.14
C ALA A 68 11.72 -13.67 3.75
N ASP A 69 11.68 -14.84 3.11
CA ASP A 69 12.86 -15.41 2.49
C ASP A 69 13.32 -14.55 1.29
N TYR A 70 14.47 -14.89 0.73
CA TYR A 70 15.05 -14.16 -0.38
C TYR A 70 14.09 -14.02 -1.58
N GLU A 71 13.46 -15.12 -2.02
CA GLU A 71 12.59 -15.11 -3.20
C GLU A 71 11.34 -14.24 -2.96
N ALA A 72 10.77 -14.32 -1.77
CA ALA A 72 9.63 -13.51 -1.38
C ALA A 72 10.00 -12.03 -1.30
N LEU A 73 11.06 -11.68 -0.56
CA LEU A 73 11.49 -10.29 -0.39
C LEU A 73 11.88 -9.66 -1.74
N ARG A 74 12.54 -10.43 -2.61
CA ARG A 74 12.91 -10.04 -3.98
C ARG A 74 11.69 -9.57 -4.78
N ALA A 75 10.64 -10.38 -4.84
CA ALA A 75 9.42 -10.01 -5.56
C ALA A 75 8.64 -8.87 -4.90
N ILE A 76 8.66 -8.77 -3.57
CA ILE A 76 8.01 -7.71 -2.81
C ILE A 76 8.70 -6.35 -3.04
N CYS A 77 10.04 -6.29 -2.99
CA CYS A 77 10.77 -5.06 -3.29
C CYS A 77 10.58 -4.62 -4.74
N ASP A 78 10.53 -5.57 -5.68
CA ASP A 78 10.20 -5.30 -7.09
C ASP A 78 8.77 -4.76 -7.23
N TRP A 79 7.81 -5.34 -6.51
CA TRP A 79 6.43 -4.87 -6.45
C TRP A 79 6.34 -3.42 -6.00
N PHE A 80 7.04 -3.05 -4.91
CA PHE A 80 7.07 -1.67 -4.44
C PHE A 80 7.66 -0.71 -5.46
N ASN A 81 8.79 -1.04 -6.09
CA ASN A 81 9.33 -0.21 -7.16
C ASN A 81 8.34 -0.08 -8.33
N ALA A 82 7.70 -1.17 -8.73
CA ALA A 82 6.75 -1.18 -9.83
C ALA A 82 5.48 -0.36 -9.54
N ILE A 83 4.90 -0.47 -8.34
CA ILE A 83 3.65 0.21 -7.98
C ILE A 83 3.86 1.72 -7.87
N PHE A 84 5.01 2.19 -7.37
CA PHE A 84 5.30 3.62 -7.32
C PHE A 84 5.66 4.21 -8.68
N VAL A 85 6.25 3.42 -9.60
CA VAL A 85 6.37 3.82 -11.01
C VAL A 85 5.00 3.94 -11.65
N LEU A 86 4.09 3.00 -11.36
CA LEU A 86 2.71 3.04 -11.87
C LEU A 86 1.97 4.29 -11.38
N ASP A 87 2.03 4.56 -10.07
CA ASP A 87 1.45 5.73 -9.39
C ASP A 87 1.86 7.04 -10.08
N GLU A 88 3.18 7.24 -10.27
CA GLU A 88 3.71 8.44 -10.92
C GLU A 88 3.38 8.53 -12.42
N ILE A 89 3.07 7.42 -13.09
CA ILE A 89 2.58 7.47 -14.48
C ILE A 89 1.11 7.92 -14.47
N THR A 90 0.30 7.33 -13.59
CA THR A 90 -1.15 7.60 -13.55
C THR A 90 -1.48 8.98 -13.00
N ASP A 91 -0.63 9.56 -12.16
CA ASP A 91 -0.83 10.91 -11.61
C ASP A 91 -0.80 12.03 -12.65
N ASP A 92 -0.05 11.82 -13.74
CA ASP A 92 0.06 12.76 -14.88
C ASP A 92 -0.97 12.45 -15.99
N GLN A 93 -1.83 11.44 -15.83
CA GLN A 93 -2.73 10.95 -16.88
C GLN A 93 -4.18 11.41 -16.71
N SER A 94 -4.89 11.46 -17.84
CA SER A 94 -6.35 11.53 -17.86
C SER A 94 -6.96 10.23 -17.34
N GLY A 95 -8.24 10.26 -16.95
CA GLY A 95 -8.96 9.03 -16.56
C GLY A 95 -8.91 7.91 -17.61
N ASP A 96 -9.04 8.25 -18.89
CA ASP A 96 -9.04 7.27 -19.98
C ASP A 96 -7.64 6.68 -20.23
N ASP A 97 -6.59 7.48 -20.06
CA ASP A 97 -5.21 6.98 -20.21
C ASP A 97 -4.77 6.19 -18.99
N ALA A 98 -5.15 6.62 -17.78
CA ALA A 98 -4.97 5.86 -16.55
C ALA A 98 -5.68 4.50 -16.66
N ALA A 99 -6.90 4.44 -17.21
CA ALA A 99 -7.61 3.18 -17.43
C ALA A 99 -6.84 2.20 -18.34
N LYS A 100 -6.23 2.69 -19.42
CA LYS A 100 -5.39 1.83 -20.31
C LYS A 100 -4.14 1.35 -19.59
N THR A 101 -3.45 2.25 -18.87
CA THR A 101 -2.24 1.92 -18.10
C THR A 101 -2.55 0.89 -17.01
N MET A 102 -3.65 1.05 -16.29
CA MET A 102 -4.08 0.13 -15.24
C MET A 102 -4.55 -1.22 -15.81
N GLN A 103 -5.13 -1.23 -17.00
CA GLN A 103 -5.45 -2.49 -17.70
C GLN A 103 -4.17 -3.27 -18.05
N ALA A 104 -3.13 -2.59 -18.55
CA ALA A 104 -1.83 -3.21 -18.82
C ALA A 104 -1.17 -3.81 -17.56
N HIS A 105 -1.34 -3.15 -16.40
CA HIS A 105 -0.93 -3.66 -15.10
C HIS A 105 -1.64 -4.98 -14.75
N VAL A 106 -2.97 -5.00 -14.81
CA VAL A 106 -3.78 -6.20 -14.50
C VAL A 106 -3.45 -7.33 -15.47
N ASP A 107 -3.35 -7.06 -16.77
CA ASP A 107 -3.06 -8.07 -17.78
C ASP A 107 -1.68 -8.71 -17.61
N GLY A 108 -0.66 -7.92 -17.25
CA GLY A 108 0.67 -8.44 -16.90
C GLY A 108 0.63 -9.38 -15.70
N LEU A 109 -0.06 -8.97 -14.63
CA LEU A 109 -0.23 -9.77 -13.42
C LEU A 109 -1.04 -11.05 -13.65
N ALA A 110 -2.05 -11.02 -14.51
CA ALA A 110 -2.83 -12.20 -14.87
C ALA A 110 -2.10 -13.13 -15.85
N GLY A 111 -1.17 -12.58 -16.65
CA GLY A 111 -0.55 -13.31 -17.76
C GLY A 111 -1.41 -13.33 -19.02
N ASN A 112 -2.29 -12.34 -19.17
CA ASN A 112 -3.09 -12.14 -20.36
C ASN A 112 -2.25 -11.57 -21.52
N PRO A 113 -2.73 -11.65 -22.77
CA PRO A 113 -2.08 -10.98 -23.90
C PRO A 113 -1.91 -9.48 -23.65
N GLY A 114 -0.68 -8.99 -23.74
CA GLY A 114 -0.36 -7.59 -23.44
C GLY A 114 -0.36 -6.66 -24.64
N ASP A 115 -0.33 -5.36 -24.32
CA ASP A 115 -0.18 -4.25 -25.28
C ASP A 115 1.29 -3.94 -25.63
N GLY A 116 2.25 -4.62 -24.98
CA GLY A 116 3.68 -4.42 -25.18
C GLY A 116 4.26 -3.16 -24.52
N SER A 117 3.45 -2.43 -23.75
CA SER A 117 3.87 -1.26 -22.98
C SER A 117 4.92 -1.62 -21.92
N THR A 118 5.65 -0.61 -21.45
CA THR A 118 6.61 -0.79 -20.35
C THR A 118 5.92 -1.26 -19.07
N VAL A 119 4.72 -0.71 -18.77
CA VAL A 119 3.92 -1.12 -17.62
C VAL A 119 3.53 -2.59 -17.72
N TYR A 120 3.01 -3.03 -18.88
CA TYR A 120 2.72 -4.44 -19.09
C TYR A 120 3.95 -5.32 -18.85
N LYS A 121 5.10 -4.99 -19.42
CA LYS A 121 6.33 -5.79 -19.29
C LYS A 121 6.82 -5.91 -17.84
N ILE A 122 6.73 -4.82 -17.07
CA ILE A 122 7.07 -4.81 -15.63
C ILE A 122 6.17 -5.80 -14.88
N PHE A 123 4.85 -5.69 -15.06
CA PHE A 123 3.89 -6.52 -14.36
C PHE A 123 3.78 -7.94 -14.92
N GLU A 124 4.17 -8.18 -16.17
CA GLU A 124 4.28 -9.51 -16.75
C GLU A 124 5.43 -10.30 -16.12
N ASP A 125 6.61 -9.68 -15.95
CA ASP A 125 7.75 -10.29 -15.27
C ASP A 125 7.44 -10.58 -13.79
N LEU A 126 6.88 -9.60 -13.08
CA LEU A 126 6.44 -9.77 -11.70
C LEU A 126 5.37 -10.86 -11.60
N GLY A 127 4.34 -10.79 -12.43
CA GLY A 127 3.24 -11.74 -12.46
C GLY A 127 3.73 -13.18 -12.67
N LYS A 128 4.73 -13.41 -13.52
CA LYS A 128 5.34 -14.74 -13.71
C LYS A 128 5.89 -15.30 -12.40
N ARG A 129 6.59 -14.49 -11.60
CA ARG A 129 7.15 -14.90 -10.31
C ARG A 129 6.08 -15.07 -9.24
N LEU A 130 5.14 -14.12 -9.16
CA LEU A 130 4.04 -14.16 -8.20
C LEU A 130 3.16 -15.41 -8.38
N ARG A 131 2.78 -15.73 -9.63
CA ARG A 131 1.94 -16.90 -9.96
C ARG A 131 2.58 -18.26 -9.61
N VAL A 132 3.91 -18.33 -9.52
CA VAL A 132 4.61 -19.59 -9.19
C VAL A 132 4.54 -19.90 -7.71
N ARG A 133 4.56 -18.87 -6.85
CA ARG A 133 4.69 -19.05 -5.40
C ARG A 133 3.39 -18.80 -4.63
N PHE A 134 2.51 -17.92 -5.10
CA PHE A 134 1.21 -17.76 -4.43
C PHE A 134 0.42 -19.08 -4.41
N GLY A 135 -0.29 -19.33 -3.31
CA GLY A 135 -1.38 -20.28 -3.29
C GLY A 135 -2.54 -19.82 -4.19
N PRO A 136 -3.34 -20.73 -4.78
CA PRO A 136 -4.37 -20.38 -5.74
C PRO A 136 -5.46 -19.44 -5.19
N LYS A 137 -5.88 -19.57 -3.92
CA LYS A 137 -6.92 -18.68 -3.37
C LYS A 137 -6.34 -17.30 -3.06
N ALA A 138 -5.16 -17.25 -2.45
CA ALA A 138 -4.42 -16.03 -2.20
C ALA A 138 -4.10 -15.27 -3.50
N PHE A 139 -3.70 -15.97 -4.58
CA PHE A 139 -3.47 -15.32 -5.87
C PHE A 139 -4.77 -14.73 -6.46
N HIS A 140 -5.89 -15.43 -6.32
CA HIS A 140 -7.19 -14.91 -6.75
C HIS A 140 -7.56 -13.64 -5.97
N ARG A 141 -7.39 -13.63 -4.64
CA ARG A 141 -7.61 -12.42 -3.82
C ARG A 141 -6.70 -11.27 -4.26
N PHE A 142 -5.40 -11.54 -4.41
CA PHE A 142 -4.41 -10.58 -4.89
C PHE A 142 -4.79 -9.96 -6.24
N LEU A 143 -5.22 -10.78 -7.21
CA LEU A 143 -5.64 -10.30 -8.52
C LEU A 143 -6.93 -9.47 -8.43
N ALA A 144 -7.91 -9.91 -7.63
CA ALA A 144 -9.15 -9.16 -7.42
C ALA A 144 -8.89 -7.80 -6.74
N SER A 145 -7.98 -7.73 -5.76
CA SER A 145 -7.53 -6.47 -5.15
C SER A 145 -6.84 -5.57 -6.19
N SER A 146 -6.05 -6.15 -7.10
CA SER A 146 -5.36 -5.42 -8.18
C SER A 146 -6.35 -4.87 -9.22
N GLU A 147 -7.39 -5.62 -9.57
CA GLU A 147 -8.48 -5.18 -10.45
C GLU A 147 -9.31 -4.05 -9.82
N GLY A 148 -9.61 -4.16 -8.51
CA GLY A 148 -10.30 -3.12 -7.75
C GLY A 148 -9.51 -1.81 -7.70
N TYR A 149 -8.21 -1.91 -7.40
CA TYR A 149 -7.26 -0.80 -7.45
C TYR A 149 -7.22 -0.15 -8.85
N ALA A 150 -7.04 -0.95 -9.90
CA ALA A 150 -7.01 -0.50 -11.28
C ALA A 150 -8.23 0.33 -11.69
N LYS A 151 -9.41 -0.14 -11.32
CA LYS A 151 -10.66 0.56 -11.61
C LYS A 151 -10.76 1.90 -10.89
N GLU A 152 -10.42 1.95 -9.60
CA GLU A 152 -10.59 3.18 -8.81
C GLU A 152 -9.46 4.20 -9.06
N VAL A 153 -8.25 3.81 -9.46
CA VAL A 153 -7.19 4.75 -9.89
C VAL A 153 -7.59 5.51 -11.15
N ALA A 154 -8.22 4.83 -12.13
CA ALA A 154 -8.76 5.51 -13.30
C ALA A 154 -9.82 6.55 -12.92
N ARG A 155 -10.66 6.23 -11.92
CA ARG A 155 -11.64 7.17 -11.35
C ARG A 155 -10.96 8.30 -10.58
N GLU A 156 -9.86 8.03 -9.86
CA GLU A 156 -9.08 9.05 -9.16
C GLU A 156 -8.56 10.11 -10.13
N ALA A 157 -7.98 9.69 -11.26
CA ALA A 157 -7.52 10.61 -12.30
C ALA A 157 -8.65 11.49 -12.85
N GLN A 158 -9.88 10.96 -12.98
CA GLN A 158 -11.06 11.76 -13.36
C GLN A 158 -11.41 12.80 -12.28
N LEU A 159 -11.47 12.39 -11.01
CA LEU A 159 -11.75 13.29 -9.88
C LEU A 159 -10.68 14.39 -9.74
N ARG A 160 -9.41 14.06 -10.01
CA ARG A 160 -8.29 14.99 -10.05
C ARG A 160 -8.50 16.06 -11.14
N GLY A 161 -8.92 15.64 -12.34
CA GLY A 161 -9.27 16.55 -13.43
C GLY A 161 -10.48 17.45 -13.16
N GLU A 162 -11.39 17.03 -12.28
CA GLU A 162 -12.54 17.80 -11.80
C GLU A 162 -12.24 18.69 -10.58
N ASP A 163 -11.01 18.63 -10.05
CA ASP A 163 -10.61 19.22 -8.76
C ASP A 163 -11.58 18.87 -7.60
N LYS A 164 -12.04 17.62 -7.58
CA LYS A 164 -13.11 17.18 -6.67
C LYS A 164 -12.56 16.52 -5.42
N VAL A 165 -12.85 17.12 -4.26
CA VAL A 165 -12.59 16.51 -2.94
C VAL A 165 -13.85 15.75 -2.49
N LEU A 166 -13.71 14.46 -2.19
CA LEU A 166 -14.81 13.64 -1.68
C LEU A 166 -15.11 13.96 -0.20
N PRO A 167 -16.37 13.85 0.26
CA PRO A 167 -16.68 13.88 1.69
C PRO A 167 -16.06 12.67 2.40
N PHE A 168 -15.83 12.78 3.71
CA PHE A 168 -15.11 11.77 4.51
C PHE A 168 -15.72 10.37 4.38
N HIS A 169 -17.05 10.26 4.40
CA HIS A 169 -17.74 8.98 4.25
C HIS A 169 -17.41 8.28 2.92
N ASP A 170 -17.31 9.02 1.82
CA ASP A 170 -17.04 8.47 0.49
C ASP A 170 -15.53 8.31 0.25
N TYR A 171 -14.73 9.17 0.88
CA TYR A 171 -13.27 9.11 0.87
C TYR A 171 -12.75 7.79 1.43
N VAL A 172 -13.24 7.34 2.59
CA VAL A 172 -12.69 6.15 3.26
C VAL A 172 -12.73 4.88 2.38
N PRO A 173 -13.88 4.43 1.84
CA PRO A 173 -13.90 3.25 0.97
C PRO A 173 -13.14 3.47 -0.34
N PHE A 174 -13.13 4.70 -0.87
CA PHE A 174 -12.37 5.05 -2.06
C PHE A 174 -10.86 4.93 -1.83
N ARG A 175 -10.33 5.53 -0.76
CA ARG A 175 -8.91 5.49 -0.39
C ARG A 175 -8.42 4.08 -0.13
N ARG A 176 -9.26 3.21 0.46
CA ARG A 176 -8.91 1.78 0.62
C ARG A 176 -8.57 1.11 -0.70
N GLN A 177 -9.30 1.45 -1.78
CA GLN A 177 -9.04 0.91 -3.11
C GLN A 177 -7.79 1.53 -3.73
N ILE A 178 -7.70 2.86 -3.77
CA ILE A 178 -6.60 3.56 -4.48
C ILE A 178 -5.25 3.58 -3.73
N SER A 179 -5.20 3.17 -2.46
CA SER A 179 -3.94 3.16 -1.69
C SER A 179 -2.99 2.02 -2.05
N GLY A 180 -3.46 0.98 -2.75
CA GLY A 180 -2.69 -0.24 -3.01
C GLY A 180 -2.39 -1.09 -1.77
N VAL A 181 -2.83 -0.68 -0.57
CA VAL A 181 -2.50 -1.38 0.68
C VAL A 181 -3.18 -2.74 0.76
N GLN A 182 -4.41 -2.90 0.24
CA GLN A 182 -5.08 -4.22 0.24
C GLN A 182 -4.26 -5.27 -0.51
N ILE A 183 -3.71 -4.91 -1.68
CA ILE A 183 -2.82 -5.76 -2.45
C ILE A 183 -1.57 -6.13 -1.64
N CYS A 184 -1.05 -5.17 -0.88
CA CYS A 184 0.07 -5.41 0.02
C CYS A 184 -0.29 -6.36 1.17
N LEU A 185 -1.50 -6.28 1.73
CA LEU A 185 -1.94 -7.25 2.74
C LEU A 185 -2.06 -8.65 2.14
N ASP A 186 -2.50 -8.80 0.89
CA ASP A 186 -2.53 -10.09 0.18
C ASP A 186 -1.12 -10.70 0.03
N LEU A 187 -0.08 -9.86 -0.16
CA LEU A 187 1.32 -10.30 -0.21
C LEU A 187 1.84 -10.89 1.11
N ILE A 188 1.12 -10.77 2.22
CA ILE A 188 1.49 -11.45 3.48
C ILE A 188 1.45 -12.97 3.29
N GLU A 189 0.43 -13.49 2.61
CA GLU A 189 0.31 -14.93 2.32
C GLU A 189 1.43 -15.42 1.40
N TYR A 190 1.82 -14.58 0.42
CA TYR A 190 2.96 -14.83 -0.46
C TYR A 190 4.30 -14.86 0.31
N ALA A 191 4.50 -13.90 1.23
CA ALA A 191 5.72 -13.77 2.01
C ALA A 191 5.94 -15.00 2.90
N PHE A 192 4.88 -15.45 3.59
CA PHE A 192 4.91 -16.62 4.47
C PHE A 192 4.63 -17.96 3.77
N ASN A 193 4.33 -17.92 2.47
CA ASN A 193 4.06 -19.09 1.63
C ASN A 193 2.93 -19.98 2.17
N PHE A 194 1.77 -19.39 2.43
CA PHE A 194 0.55 -20.12 2.77
C PHE A 194 -0.65 -19.65 1.94
N ASP A 195 -1.77 -20.37 2.06
CA ASP A 195 -3.02 -20.05 1.38
C ASP A 195 -4.18 -20.20 2.38
N LEU A 196 -4.65 -19.09 2.94
CA LEU A 196 -5.71 -19.13 3.95
C LEU A 196 -7.03 -19.65 3.34
N PRO A 197 -7.79 -20.46 4.10
CA PRO A 197 -9.11 -20.92 3.67
C PRO A 197 -10.09 -19.75 3.55
N ASP A 198 -11.06 -19.87 2.64
CA ASP A 198 -12.11 -18.86 2.47
C ASP A 198 -12.98 -18.75 3.73
N GLU A 199 -13.12 -19.86 4.47
CA GLU A 199 -13.79 -19.91 5.76
C GLU A 199 -13.15 -18.98 6.82
N ILE A 200 -11.89 -18.59 6.63
CA ILE A 200 -11.21 -17.56 7.44
C ILE A 200 -11.35 -16.19 6.77
N THR A 201 -10.99 -16.07 5.49
CA THR A 201 -10.90 -14.76 4.82
C THR A 201 -12.27 -14.12 4.59
N ASP A 202 -13.34 -14.93 4.52
CA ASP A 202 -14.71 -14.43 4.39
C ASP A 202 -15.35 -13.97 5.69
N GLN A 203 -14.73 -14.26 6.84
CA GLN A 203 -15.25 -13.82 8.12
C GLN A 203 -15.31 -12.29 8.21
N THR A 204 -16.42 -11.77 8.72
CA THR A 204 -16.62 -10.33 8.91
C THR A 204 -15.47 -9.67 9.68
N ARG A 205 -14.96 -10.33 10.73
CA ARG A 205 -13.84 -9.81 11.53
C ARG A 205 -12.51 -9.79 10.78
N PHE A 206 -12.28 -10.76 9.90
CA PHE A 206 -11.10 -10.78 9.04
C PHE A 206 -11.13 -9.62 8.04
N LYS A 207 -12.28 -9.40 7.38
CA LYS A 207 -12.48 -8.25 6.48
C LYS A 207 -12.36 -6.92 7.22
N GLU A 208 -12.89 -6.83 8.45
CA GLU A 208 -12.80 -5.64 9.29
C GLU A 208 -11.36 -5.30 9.68
N ILE A 209 -10.56 -6.27 10.15
CA ILE A 209 -9.15 -6.00 10.51
C ILE A 209 -8.29 -5.60 9.30
N ASN A 210 -8.56 -6.17 8.11
CA ASN A 210 -7.91 -5.75 6.87
C ASN A 210 -8.28 -4.30 6.50
N ASN A 211 -9.54 -3.93 6.57
CA ASN A 211 -9.99 -2.56 6.31
C ASN A 211 -9.37 -1.54 7.28
N ILE A 212 -9.26 -1.90 8.56
CA ILE A 212 -8.70 -1.02 9.60
C ILE A 212 -7.18 -0.88 9.45
N THR A 213 -6.50 -1.96 9.08
CA THR A 213 -5.07 -1.91 8.74
C THR A 213 -4.84 -1.07 7.50
N THR A 214 -5.69 -1.22 6.48
CA THR A 214 -5.67 -0.42 5.24
C THR A 214 -5.83 1.07 5.54
N ASP A 215 -6.85 1.43 6.34
CA ASP A 215 -7.07 2.81 6.79
C ASP A 215 -5.83 3.36 7.51
N PHE A 216 -5.26 2.60 8.45
CA PHE A 216 -4.11 3.05 9.22
C PHE A 216 -2.90 3.36 8.31
N VAL A 217 -2.56 2.43 7.41
CA VAL A 217 -1.41 2.59 6.51
C VAL A 217 -1.64 3.71 5.51
N ALA A 218 -2.83 3.77 4.88
CA ALA A 218 -3.16 4.80 3.89
C ALA A 218 -3.17 6.20 4.51
N TRP A 219 -3.79 6.37 5.68
CA TRP A 219 -3.85 7.68 6.34
C TRP A 219 -2.51 8.09 6.97
N THR A 220 -1.66 7.12 7.36
CA THR A 220 -0.27 7.43 7.73
C THR A 220 0.48 8.01 6.54
N ASN A 221 0.35 7.38 5.36
CA ASN A 221 0.93 7.90 4.12
C ASN A 221 0.38 9.31 3.81
N ASP A 222 -0.93 9.53 3.85
CA ASP A 222 -1.55 10.82 3.58
C ASP A 222 -0.97 11.95 4.45
N ILE A 223 -0.76 11.70 5.75
CA ILE A 223 -0.22 12.70 6.67
C ILE A 223 1.22 13.08 6.30
N TYR A 224 2.07 12.09 6.02
CA TYR A 224 3.46 12.33 5.63
C TYR A 224 3.57 12.94 4.22
N SER A 225 2.71 12.52 3.29
CA SER A 225 2.73 12.98 1.90
C SER A 225 2.08 14.35 1.69
N TYR A 226 1.23 14.80 2.64
CA TYR A 226 0.44 16.02 2.50
C TYR A 226 1.23 17.26 2.04
N PRO A 227 2.39 17.62 2.64
CA PRO A 227 3.14 18.81 2.20
C PRO A 227 3.56 18.75 0.74
N MET A 228 3.96 17.57 0.28
CA MET A 228 4.43 17.34 -1.09
C MET A 228 3.26 17.33 -2.08
N GLU A 229 2.19 16.58 -1.77
CA GLU A 229 0.99 16.50 -2.61
C GLU A 229 0.32 17.86 -2.78
N HIS A 230 0.20 18.62 -1.69
CA HIS A 230 -0.42 19.95 -1.72
C HIS A 230 0.40 20.94 -2.56
N ARG A 231 1.75 20.91 -2.47
CA ARG A 231 2.62 21.76 -3.31
C ARG A 231 2.50 21.45 -4.80
N LYS A 232 2.21 20.20 -5.17
CA LYS A 232 1.97 19.78 -6.55
C LYS A 232 0.56 20.16 -7.06
N GLY A 233 -0.29 20.75 -6.22
CA GLY A 233 -1.69 21.01 -6.57
C GLY A 233 -2.55 19.74 -6.63
N GLY A 234 -2.09 18.65 -6.01
CA GLY A 234 -2.83 17.41 -5.84
C GLY A 234 -3.37 17.24 -4.43
N GLY A 235 -3.61 15.98 -4.03
CA GLY A 235 -4.03 15.64 -2.66
C GLY A 235 -5.55 15.73 -2.42
N ASN A 236 -6.37 15.65 -3.48
CA ASN A 236 -7.84 15.61 -3.36
C ASN A 236 -8.33 14.34 -2.66
N ALA A 237 -7.55 13.25 -2.77
CA ALA A 237 -7.73 12.00 -2.06
C ALA A 237 -6.73 11.84 -0.90
N ASN A 238 -6.65 12.85 -0.04
CA ASN A 238 -5.81 12.87 1.16
C ASN A 238 -6.69 13.20 2.38
N ILE A 239 -6.55 12.44 3.48
CA ILE A 239 -7.39 12.61 4.68
C ILE A 239 -7.31 14.02 5.29
N VAL A 240 -6.14 14.68 5.23
CA VAL A 240 -5.97 16.04 5.75
C VAL A 240 -6.79 17.03 4.92
N THR A 241 -6.73 16.93 3.60
CA THR A 241 -7.54 17.74 2.67
C THR A 241 -9.03 17.51 2.91
N VAL A 242 -9.45 16.24 2.99
CA VAL A 242 -10.84 15.86 3.18
C VAL A 242 -11.40 16.39 4.50
N LEU A 243 -10.66 16.23 5.60
CA LEU A 243 -11.09 16.71 6.92
C LEU A 243 -11.11 18.25 7.00
N SER A 244 -10.11 18.91 6.40
CA SER A 244 -10.06 20.37 6.33
C SER A 244 -11.27 20.92 5.57
N ASN A 245 -11.59 20.33 4.41
CA ASN A 245 -12.73 20.73 3.59
C ASN A 245 -14.09 20.40 4.24
N GLU A 246 -14.27 19.20 4.80
CA GLU A 246 -15.55 18.80 5.39
C GLU A 246 -15.86 19.54 6.69
N LYS A 247 -14.85 19.74 7.55
CA LYS A 247 -15.03 20.38 8.87
C LYS A 247 -14.77 21.88 8.86
N GLN A 248 -14.30 22.45 7.75
CA GLN A 248 -13.93 23.85 7.62
C GLN A 248 -12.90 24.26 8.69
N ILE A 249 -11.85 23.44 8.85
CA ILE A 249 -10.76 23.65 9.81
C ILE A 249 -9.42 23.80 9.10
N GLU A 250 -8.50 24.51 9.76
CA GLU A 250 -7.11 24.65 9.29
C GLU A 250 -6.42 23.29 9.14
N THR A 251 -5.46 23.21 8.23
CA THR A 251 -4.77 21.96 7.84
C THR A 251 -4.03 21.31 9.01
N ILE A 252 -3.45 22.11 9.91
CA ILE A 252 -2.82 21.63 11.16
C ILE A 252 -3.86 20.92 12.05
N ALA A 253 -5.05 21.50 12.22
CA ALA A 253 -6.12 20.89 13.01
C ALA A 253 -6.69 19.63 12.32
N ALA A 254 -6.76 19.63 10.99
CA ALA A 254 -7.11 18.45 10.21
C ALA A 254 -6.08 17.32 10.36
N GLY A 255 -4.78 17.64 10.37
CA GLY A 255 -3.69 16.70 10.65
C GLY A 255 -3.80 16.05 12.03
N GLU A 256 -4.04 16.83 13.08
CA GLU A 256 -4.27 16.29 14.43
C GLU A 256 -5.56 15.45 14.54
N THR A 257 -6.60 15.82 13.78
CA THR A 257 -7.81 15.02 13.68
C THR A 257 -7.53 13.69 12.99
N ALA A 258 -6.75 13.67 11.91
CA ALA A 258 -6.32 12.45 11.22
C ALA A 258 -5.46 11.56 12.13
N ARG A 259 -4.55 12.15 12.91
CA ARG A 259 -3.76 11.46 13.94
C ARG A 259 -4.65 10.77 14.98
N SER A 260 -5.71 11.46 15.44
CA SER A 260 -6.68 10.88 16.39
C SER A 260 -7.49 9.73 15.78
N LEU A 261 -7.77 9.78 14.47
CA LEU A 261 -8.39 8.67 13.75
C LEU A 261 -7.44 7.47 13.60
N LEU A 262 -6.14 7.69 13.40
CA LEU A 262 -5.12 6.63 13.44
C LEU A 262 -5.05 5.95 14.82
N GLU A 263 -5.10 6.72 15.92
CA GLU A 263 -5.18 6.17 17.28
C GLU A 263 -6.41 5.26 17.46
N ALA A 264 -7.57 5.70 16.95
CA ALA A 264 -8.78 4.89 16.99
C ALA A 264 -8.64 3.60 16.18
N ARG A 265 -8.04 3.66 14.99
CA ARG A 265 -7.76 2.47 14.15
C ARG A 265 -6.80 1.50 14.80
N LEU A 266 -5.76 1.99 15.48
CA LEU A 266 -4.86 1.14 16.25
C LEU A 266 -5.60 0.44 17.41
N SER A 267 -6.45 1.15 18.14
CA SER A 267 -7.27 0.57 19.21
C SER A 267 -8.21 -0.53 18.68
N ASP A 268 -8.90 -0.27 17.57
CA ASP A 268 -9.76 -1.26 16.92
C ASP A 268 -8.97 -2.48 16.44
N PHE A 269 -7.80 -2.29 15.84
CA PHE A 269 -6.92 -3.38 15.43
C PHE A 269 -6.57 -4.29 16.60
N LEU A 270 -6.13 -3.73 17.73
CA LEU A 270 -5.77 -4.49 18.92
C LEU A 270 -6.95 -5.30 19.47
N ARG A 271 -8.15 -4.69 19.47
CA ARG A 271 -9.38 -5.37 19.88
C ARG A 271 -9.74 -6.53 18.96
N ILE A 272 -9.79 -6.31 17.64
CA ILE A 272 -10.19 -7.34 16.67
C ILE A 272 -9.12 -8.44 16.59
N LYS A 273 -7.83 -8.09 16.66
CA LYS A 273 -6.73 -9.04 16.80
C LYS A 273 -6.99 -9.98 17.99
N ALA A 274 -7.32 -9.44 19.16
CA ALA A 274 -7.59 -10.26 20.34
C ALA A 274 -8.82 -11.17 20.15
N GLU A 275 -9.87 -10.68 19.48
CA GLU A 275 -11.05 -11.47 19.13
C GLU A 275 -10.71 -12.63 18.19
N LEU A 276 -10.00 -12.37 17.08
CA LEU A 276 -9.59 -13.37 16.08
C LEU A 276 -8.66 -14.42 16.70
N LEU A 277 -7.67 -13.99 17.49
CA LEU A 277 -6.76 -14.91 18.18
C LEU A 277 -7.50 -15.79 19.19
N ARG A 278 -8.51 -15.24 19.89
CA ARG A 278 -9.35 -16.04 20.79
C ARG A 278 -10.19 -17.06 20.04
N GLN A 279 -10.82 -16.65 18.94
CA GLN A 279 -11.60 -17.54 18.08
C GLN A 279 -10.73 -18.65 17.48
N SER A 280 -9.47 -18.34 17.16
CA SER A 280 -8.52 -19.32 16.61
C SER A 280 -8.34 -20.53 17.53
N TYR A 281 -8.44 -20.40 18.86
CA TYR A 281 -8.32 -21.54 19.78
C TYR A 281 -9.40 -22.61 19.59
N ASN A 282 -10.54 -22.26 18.99
CA ASN A 282 -11.63 -23.19 18.70
C ASN A 282 -11.51 -23.85 17.33
N MET A 283 -10.56 -23.44 16.49
CA MET A 283 -10.31 -24.09 15.20
C MET A 283 -9.62 -25.43 15.44
N GLU A 284 -10.06 -26.51 14.81
CA GLU A 284 -9.43 -27.83 14.97
C GLU A 284 -8.07 -27.89 14.27
N ASP A 285 -7.98 -27.30 13.06
CA ASP A 285 -6.76 -27.31 12.25
C ASP A 285 -5.67 -26.40 12.83
N ARG A 286 -4.57 -27.02 13.27
CA ARG A 286 -3.41 -26.31 13.84
C ARG A 286 -2.68 -25.45 12.82
N MET A 287 -2.64 -25.88 11.56
CA MET A 287 -1.95 -25.15 10.50
C MET A 287 -2.67 -23.84 10.22
N VAL A 288 -3.99 -23.88 10.05
CA VAL A 288 -4.81 -22.68 9.82
C VAL A 288 -4.69 -21.69 10.98
N ARG A 289 -4.63 -22.17 12.22
CA ARG A 289 -4.39 -21.30 13.39
C ARG A 289 -3.05 -20.56 13.30
N GLU A 290 -2.00 -21.23 12.84
CA GLU A 290 -0.67 -20.64 12.74
C GLU A 290 -0.60 -19.64 11.58
N GLN A 291 -1.17 -19.99 10.43
CA GLN A 291 -1.26 -19.10 9.26
C GLN A 291 -2.02 -17.80 9.60
N LEU A 292 -3.14 -17.89 10.35
CA LEU A 292 -3.85 -16.70 10.83
C LEU A 292 -2.98 -15.83 11.75
N ARG A 293 -2.17 -16.45 12.64
CA ARG A 293 -1.22 -15.70 13.49
C ARG A 293 -0.14 -15.01 12.67
N GLN A 294 0.40 -15.71 11.68
CA GLN A 294 1.40 -15.14 10.76
C GLN A 294 0.81 -13.99 9.94
N TYR A 295 -0.44 -14.11 9.49
CA TYR A 295 -1.14 -13.04 8.78
C TYR A 295 -1.30 -11.78 9.64
N ILE A 296 -1.76 -11.96 10.89
CA ILE A 296 -1.87 -10.87 11.87
C ILE A 296 -0.49 -10.26 12.18
N PHE A 297 0.55 -11.08 12.33
CA PHE A 297 1.92 -10.59 12.52
C PHE A 297 2.40 -9.76 11.30
N GLY A 298 2.06 -10.17 10.08
CA GLY A 298 2.31 -9.35 8.89
C GLY A 298 1.66 -7.96 8.98
N MET A 299 0.41 -7.88 9.46
CA MET A 299 -0.24 -6.58 9.70
C MET A 299 0.49 -5.75 10.78
N GLU A 300 0.97 -6.37 11.85
CA GLU A 300 1.76 -5.66 12.89
C GLU A 300 3.05 -5.06 12.33
N CYS A 301 3.71 -5.79 11.42
CA CYS A 301 4.87 -5.29 10.69
C CYS A 301 4.48 -4.10 9.81
N TRP A 302 3.31 -4.13 9.17
CA TRP A 302 2.78 -2.99 8.41
C TRP A 302 2.56 -1.74 9.25
N TYR A 303 1.96 -1.86 10.44
CA TYR A 303 1.74 -0.73 11.37
C TYR A 303 3.05 0.00 11.71
N SER A 304 4.13 -0.75 11.96
CA SER A 304 5.42 -0.15 12.33
C SER A 304 6.23 0.27 11.12
N GLY A 305 6.20 -0.54 10.06
CA GLY A 305 7.00 -0.37 8.86
C GLY A 305 6.61 0.86 8.05
N ILE A 306 5.32 1.18 7.94
CA ILE A 306 4.89 2.40 7.26
C ILE A 306 5.41 3.66 7.97
N ILE A 307 5.30 3.72 9.30
CA ILE A 307 5.82 4.86 10.08
C ILE A 307 7.35 4.91 9.99
N GLY A 308 8.02 3.76 10.14
CA GLY A 308 9.47 3.66 10.09
C GLY A 308 10.07 4.05 8.74
N TRP A 309 9.42 3.68 7.64
CA TRP A 309 9.85 4.09 6.30
C TRP A 309 9.52 5.57 6.05
N SER A 310 8.29 6.02 6.33
CA SER A 310 7.89 7.40 6.06
C SER A 310 8.70 8.44 6.83
N SER A 311 9.23 8.10 8.01
CA SER A 311 10.10 9.01 8.78
C SER A 311 11.55 9.07 8.29
N GLN A 312 11.97 8.14 7.43
CA GLN A 312 13.34 8.03 6.90
C GLN A 312 13.43 8.28 5.40
N SER A 313 12.33 8.10 4.67
CA SER A 313 12.26 8.25 3.23
C SER A 313 12.40 9.72 2.84
N GLU A 314 13.29 10.01 1.89
CA GLU A 314 13.41 11.36 1.30
C GLU A 314 12.28 11.63 0.29
N ARG A 315 11.26 10.76 0.20
CA ARG A 315 10.03 11.02 -0.56
C ARG A 315 9.22 12.17 0.04
N TYR A 316 9.29 12.37 1.36
CA TYR A 316 8.46 13.30 2.13
C TYR A 316 9.26 14.47 2.72
#